data_AF-A0A416U209-F1
#
_entry.id   AF-A0A416U209-F1
#
_cell.length_a   1.000
_cell.length_b   1.000
_cell.length_c   1.000
_cell.angle_alpha   90.00
_cell.angle_beta   90.00
_cell.angle_gamma   90.00
#
_symmetry.space_group_name_H-M   'P 1'
#
loop_
_entity.id
_entity.type
_entity.pdbx_description
1 polymer ?
#
loop_
_entity_poly.entity_id
_entity_poly.type
_entity_poly.pdbx_seq_one_letter_code
_entity_poly.pdbx_strand_id
1 'polypeptide(L)'
;MRSSIFIPKTINVGYQNRSGTYTGKLAYVIYYDEKGKLRKEASWNGWRDENIPNNEYDNIPTEGFVLNKKAGDYSTGWDHRHAYCRVYDPRGFEFEITIENLLYILENANCIKGKGLEGEFVYGWDGKDLVLMPVESPDYKEISEFNKIIHNNECVKAKDLIIGATYLTKDNENWIYMGKFDVYDRYENWKNKGKHFWFWKGSYFEHYRSMPKNKFIKCIDDKCNEKYADIFDKLEGESEYSPYDSSKDEYKYFTLDEFKKGDYWERIRFISEYYSGNKYVFETYKRDDNLYIIYKIQMEYMHYGPYEERVKVTDIFPTTSKMVKSNRYPYNDKEEKHMIPVTIEQIFETMKPMYIQKHLANGREYKRSTKSNE
;
A
#
# COMPACT_ATOMS: atom_id res chain seq x y z
N MET A 1 -0.97 15.67 -3.02
CA MET A 1 -0.92 15.36 -1.57
C MET A 1 -0.56 16.63 -0.85
N ARG A 2 -1.10 16.90 0.34
CA ARG A 2 -0.62 18.04 1.13
C ARG A 2 0.80 17.72 1.59
N SER A 3 1.69 18.71 1.56
CA SER A 3 3.09 18.53 1.96
C SER A 3 3.19 18.14 3.43
N SER A 4 3.93 17.08 3.75
CA SER A 4 4.21 16.62 5.12
C SER A 4 5.62 17.00 5.59
N ILE A 5 6.19 18.07 5.02
CA ILE A 5 7.54 18.52 5.36
C ILE A 5 7.62 18.85 6.85
N PHE A 6 8.59 18.23 7.54
CA PHE A 6 8.90 18.52 8.93
C PHE A 6 9.98 19.62 9.00
N ILE A 7 9.67 20.72 9.69
CA ILE A 7 10.61 21.81 9.97
C ILE A 7 11.08 21.64 11.43
N PRO A 8 12.31 21.17 11.69
CA PRO A 8 12.84 21.08 13.04
C PRO A 8 13.10 22.47 13.61
N LYS A 9 13.14 22.58 14.94
CA LYS A 9 13.59 23.81 15.63
C LYS A 9 15.12 23.94 15.63
N THR A 10 15.83 22.82 15.68
CA THR A 10 17.27 22.77 15.82
C THR A 10 17.86 21.75 14.85
N ILE A 11 18.92 22.14 14.15
CA ILE A 11 19.72 21.27 13.30
C ILE A 11 21.05 20.95 13.97
N ASN A 12 21.60 19.79 13.64
CA ASN A 12 22.95 19.38 14.05
C ASN A 12 23.76 19.04 12.80
N VAL A 13 24.95 19.62 12.68
CA VAL A 13 25.75 19.65 11.47
C VAL A 13 27.08 18.98 11.74
N GLY A 14 27.35 17.89 11.02
CA GLY A 14 28.60 17.14 11.07
C GLY A 14 29.38 17.33 9.79
N TYR A 15 30.70 17.18 9.85
CA TYR A 15 31.58 17.60 8.77
C TYR A 15 32.50 16.48 8.27
N GLN A 16 32.86 16.58 7.01
CA GLN A 16 33.96 15.85 6.37
C GLN A 16 34.86 16.83 5.64
N ASN A 17 36.16 16.54 5.60
CA ASN A 17 37.09 17.35 4.81
C ASN A 17 36.84 17.15 3.32
N ARG A 18 36.70 18.25 2.58
CA ARG A 18 36.40 18.23 1.14
C ARG A 18 37.08 19.41 0.46
N SER A 19 38.24 19.18 -0.15
CA SER A 19 39.04 20.21 -0.84
C SER A 19 38.28 20.99 -1.92
N GLY A 20 37.25 20.39 -2.52
CA GLY A 20 36.41 21.06 -3.51
C GLY A 20 35.35 22.00 -2.93
N THR A 21 35.35 22.29 -1.64
CA THR A 21 34.40 23.22 -1.00
C THR A 21 35.09 24.55 -0.70
N TYR A 22 34.34 25.66 -0.63
CA TYR A 22 34.93 26.96 -0.27
C TYR A 22 35.54 26.96 1.14
N THR A 23 34.95 26.18 2.05
CA THR A 23 35.32 26.11 3.47
C THR A 23 36.28 24.97 3.77
N GLY A 24 36.60 24.14 2.78
CA GLY A 24 37.30 22.86 2.99
C GLY A 24 36.46 21.79 3.69
N LYS A 25 35.17 22.06 4.00
CA LYS A 25 34.27 21.15 4.72
C LYS A 25 32.95 20.93 3.97
N LEU A 26 32.57 19.66 3.81
CA LEU A 26 31.22 19.26 3.41
C LEU A 26 30.43 18.86 4.66
N ALA A 27 29.18 19.29 4.75
CA ALA A 27 28.29 19.05 5.86
C ALA A 27 27.27 17.95 5.56
N TYR A 28 27.00 17.15 6.59
CA TYR A 28 25.79 16.33 6.69
C TYR A 28 24.93 16.91 7.81
N VAL A 29 23.81 17.50 7.42
CA VAL A 29 22.83 18.12 8.32
C VAL A 29 21.78 17.10 8.75
N ILE A 30 21.57 17.01 10.06
CA ILE A 30 20.52 16.22 10.70
C ILE A 30 19.75 17.10 11.69
N TYR A 31 18.76 16.55 12.38
CA TYR A 31 17.83 17.35 13.17
C TYR A 31 17.31 16.64 14.42
N TYR A 32 16.84 17.44 15.37
CA TYR A 32 16.05 16.98 16.51
C TYR A 32 14.57 16.98 16.14
N ASP A 33 13.89 15.87 16.41
CA ASP A 33 12.44 15.76 16.21
C ASP A 33 11.65 16.50 17.31
N GLU A 34 10.32 16.44 17.24
CA GLU A 34 9.41 17.09 18.19
C GLU A 34 9.55 16.56 19.64
N LYS A 35 10.22 15.42 19.83
CA LYS A 35 10.49 14.78 21.12
C LYS A 35 11.91 15.02 21.60
N GLY A 36 12.71 15.81 20.89
CA GLY A 36 14.12 16.05 21.19
C GLY A 36 15.02 14.85 20.87
N LYS A 37 14.56 13.89 20.05
CA LYS A 37 15.40 12.78 19.59
C LYS A 37 16.12 13.17 18.30
N LEU A 38 17.44 12.99 18.29
CA LEU A 38 18.28 13.18 17.12
C LEU A 38 17.96 12.12 16.05
N ARG A 39 17.59 12.56 14.85
CA ARG A 39 17.24 11.68 13.72
C ARG A 39 18.45 11.48 12.82
N LYS A 40 18.58 10.28 12.23
CA LYS A 40 19.71 9.83 11.40
C LYS A 40 21.08 9.77 12.08
N GLU A 41 21.12 9.85 13.41
CA GLU A 41 22.35 9.89 14.23
C GLU A 41 23.38 8.81 13.86
N ALA A 42 22.97 7.54 13.73
CA ALA A 42 23.91 6.45 13.41
C ALA A 42 24.59 6.63 12.04
N SER A 43 23.81 6.96 11.01
CA SER A 43 24.35 7.23 9.67
C SER A 43 25.20 8.49 9.62
N TRP A 44 24.84 9.49 10.42
CA TRP A 44 25.58 10.74 10.52
C TRP A 44 26.91 10.56 11.24
N ASN A 45 26.94 9.84 12.36
CA ASN A 45 28.18 9.49 13.07
C ASN A 45 29.10 8.64 12.20
N GLY A 46 28.57 7.66 11.47
CA GLY A 46 29.37 6.86 10.54
C GLY A 46 29.90 7.63 9.32
N TRP A 47 29.31 8.80 9.00
CA TRP A 47 29.71 9.61 7.86
C TRP A 47 30.65 10.76 8.23
N ARG A 48 30.47 11.43 9.37
CA ARG A 48 31.29 12.59 9.76
C ARG A 48 32.69 12.16 10.22
N ASP A 49 33.63 13.08 10.15
CA ASP A 49 34.93 12.91 10.81
C ASP A 49 34.77 13.26 12.29
N GLU A 50 34.94 12.28 13.18
CA GLU A 50 34.78 12.46 14.63
C GLU A 50 35.80 13.44 15.23
N ASN A 51 36.91 13.70 14.53
CA ASN A 51 37.91 14.67 14.95
C ASN A 51 37.52 16.12 14.63
N ILE A 52 36.49 16.33 13.80
CA ILE A 52 35.94 17.65 13.52
C ILE A 52 34.69 17.83 14.40
N PRO A 53 34.69 18.82 15.32
CA PRO A 53 33.52 19.11 16.13
C PRO A 53 32.30 19.40 15.27
N ASN A 54 31.14 18.85 15.67
CA ASN A 54 29.86 19.21 15.08
C ASN A 54 29.36 20.54 15.66
N ASN A 55 28.40 21.16 14.96
CA ASN A 55 27.74 22.37 15.43
C ASN A 55 26.23 22.18 15.45
N GLU A 56 25.58 22.72 16.48
CA GLU A 56 24.13 22.82 16.57
C GLU A 56 23.70 24.26 16.30
N TYR A 57 22.65 24.43 15.51
CA TYR A 57 22.11 25.74 15.15
C TYR A 57 20.60 25.75 15.25
N ASP A 58 20.05 26.90 15.59
CA ASP A 58 18.62 27.15 15.47
C ASP A 58 18.22 27.21 13.99
N ASN A 59 17.13 26.52 13.65
CA ASN A 59 16.58 26.48 12.30
C ASN A 59 15.57 27.61 12.08
N ILE A 60 16.06 28.84 12.25
CA ILE A 60 15.32 30.07 12.01
C ILE A 60 15.48 30.54 10.56
N PRO A 61 14.52 31.32 10.02
CA PRO A 61 14.69 32.03 8.76
C PRO A 61 16.08 32.66 8.67
N THR A 62 16.83 32.30 7.63
CA THR A 62 18.23 32.70 7.46
C THR A 62 18.47 33.11 6.00
N GLU A 63 19.16 34.23 5.79
CA GLU A 63 19.54 34.73 4.46
C GLU A 63 21.01 34.47 4.15
N GLY A 64 21.38 34.52 2.87
CA GLY A 64 22.79 34.47 2.42
C GLY A 64 23.25 33.09 1.95
N PHE A 65 22.32 32.19 1.62
CA PHE A 65 22.64 30.92 0.97
C PHE A 65 23.16 31.15 -0.45
N VAL A 66 24.20 30.43 -0.87
CA VAL A 66 24.81 30.61 -2.21
C VAL A 66 24.90 29.27 -2.93
N LEU A 67 24.37 29.20 -4.16
CA LEU A 67 24.60 28.05 -5.03
C LEU A 67 26.08 28.01 -5.43
N ASN A 68 26.77 26.91 -5.12
CA ASN A 68 28.19 26.75 -5.45
C ASN A 68 28.34 26.02 -6.79
N LYS A 69 28.09 24.70 -6.79
CA LYS A 69 28.36 23.86 -7.95
C LYS A 69 27.58 22.56 -7.95
N LYS A 70 27.51 21.93 -9.12
CA LYS A 70 27.05 20.55 -9.27
C LYS A 70 27.94 19.59 -8.47
N ALA A 71 27.32 18.66 -7.77
CA ALA A 71 27.94 17.52 -7.12
C ALA A 71 27.23 16.22 -7.53
N GLY A 72 27.89 15.07 -7.39
CA GLY A 72 27.39 13.82 -7.96
C GLY A 72 27.58 13.74 -9.47
N ASP A 73 26.92 12.77 -10.11
CA ASP A 73 26.94 12.52 -11.56
C ASP A 73 28.34 12.20 -12.15
N TYR A 74 28.90 11.05 -11.77
CA TYR A 74 30.03 10.42 -12.46
C TYR A 74 29.73 8.93 -12.63
N SER A 75 29.75 8.43 -13.87
CA SER A 75 29.83 7.01 -14.17
C SER A 75 30.31 6.79 -15.60
N THR A 76 31.24 5.85 -15.77
CA THR A 76 31.66 5.30 -17.06
C THR A 76 30.66 4.25 -17.58
N GLY A 77 29.35 4.47 -17.40
CA GLY A 77 28.28 3.51 -17.76
C GLY A 77 26.85 4.02 -17.50
N TRP A 78 25.85 3.19 -17.82
CA TRP A 78 24.40 3.49 -17.75
C TRP A 78 23.83 3.67 -16.32
N ASP A 79 24.65 3.49 -15.28
CA ASP A 79 24.25 3.66 -13.88
C ASP A 79 24.60 5.08 -13.41
N HIS A 80 23.64 6.00 -13.55
CA HIS A 80 23.82 7.41 -13.22
C HIS A 80 23.64 7.64 -11.72
N ARG A 81 24.70 8.10 -11.04
CA ARG A 81 24.60 8.58 -9.65
C ARG A 81 23.70 9.81 -9.60
N HIS A 82 22.80 9.88 -8.62
CA HIS A 82 21.97 11.06 -8.37
C HIS A 82 22.81 12.35 -8.37
N ALA A 83 22.35 13.35 -9.14
CA ALA A 83 22.93 14.68 -9.18
C ALA A 83 22.43 15.51 -7.99
N TYR A 84 23.32 16.33 -7.44
CA TYR A 84 23.04 17.22 -6.34
C TYR A 84 23.53 18.63 -6.67
N CYS A 85 22.91 19.63 -6.06
CA CYS A 85 23.42 20.99 -6.05
C CYS A 85 24.07 21.26 -4.70
N ARG A 86 25.32 21.71 -4.70
CA ARG A 86 25.99 22.16 -3.48
C ARG A 86 25.59 23.60 -3.18
N VAL A 87 25.18 23.82 -1.94
CA VAL A 87 24.78 25.12 -1.40
C VAL A 87 25.69 25.47 -0.25
N TYR A 88 26.20 26.70 -0.25
CA TYR A 88 26.89 27.30 0.88
C TYR A 88 25.85 27.88 1.85
N ASP A 89 25.96 27.49 3.12
CA ASP A 89 25.22 28.09 4.23
C ASP A 89 26.06 29.24 4.82
N PRO A 90 25.45 30.41 5.09
CA PRO A 90 26.12 31.58 5.69
C PRO A 90 26.79 31.31 7.04
N ARG A 91 26.47 30.20 7.72
CA ARG A 91 27.10 29.72 8.96
C ARG A 91 28.45 29.02 8.71
N GLY A 92 28.95 29.04 7.48
CA GLY A 92 30.32 28.66 7.16
C GLY A 92 30.51 27.18 6.80
N PHE A 93 29.51 26.56 6.17
CA PHE A 93 29.63 25.20 5.66
C PHE A 93 28.89 25.02 4.34
N GLU A 94 29.16 23.92 3.64
CA GLU A 94 28.45 23.58 2.42
C GLU A 94 27.70 22.27 2.57
N PHE A 95 26.51 22.17 2.01
CA PHE A 95 25.67 20.97 2.03
C PHE A 95 25.10 20.72 0.63
N GLU A 96 24.46 19.57 0.44
CA GLU A 96 23.94 19.14 -0.85
C GLU A 96 22.42 19.01 -0.79
N ILE A 97 21.74 19.59 -1.78
CA ILE A 97 20.30 19.45 -2.02
C ILE A 97 20.05 18.71 -3.34
N THR A 98 18.89 18.09 -3.48
CA THR A 98 18.49 17.43 -4.73
C THR A 98 18.25 18.48 -5.83
N ILE A 99 18.30 18.04 -7.10
CA ILE A 99 17.95 18.92 -8.23
C ILE A 99 16.48 19.34 -8.16
N GLU A 100 15.59 18.46 -7.70
CA GLU A 100 14.17 18.78 -7.48
C GLU A 100 14.00 19.92 -6.48
N ASN A 101 14.71 19.89 -5.35
CA ASN A 101 14.67 20.97 -4.38
C ASN A 101 15.27 22.28 -4.93
N LEU A 102 16.34 22.20 -5.74
CA LEU A 102 16.87 23.36 -6.45
C LEU A 102 15.82 23.99 -7.39
N LEU A 103 15.14 23.19 -8.21
CA LEU A 103 14.11 23.70 -9.11
C LEU A 103 12.98 24.39 -8.35
N TYR A 104 12.52 23.78 -7.24
CA TYR A 104 11.52 24.41 -6.36
C TYR A 104 12.00 25.74 -5.79
N ILE A 105 13.27 25.85 -5.38
CA ILE A 105 13.83 27.12 -4.89
C ILE A 105 13.83 28.16 -6.01
N LEU A 106 14.26 27.81 -7.23
CA LEU A 106 14.31 28.75 -8.36
C LEU A 106 12.93 29.18 -8.86
N GLU A 107 11.89 28.39 -8.59
CA GLU A 107 10.49 28.77 -8.84
C GLU A 107 9.95 29.79 -7.83
N ASN A 108 10.51 29.83 -6.62
CA ASN A 108 9.96 30.59 -5.49
C ASN A 108 10.90 31.66 -4.91
N ALA A 109 12.14 31.72 -5.37
CA ALA A 109 13.15 32.67 -4.92
C ALA A 109 14.10 33.06 -6.07
N ASN A 110 14.67 34.26 -6.00
CA ASN A 110 15.63 34.71 -6.99
C ASN A 110 17.03 34.16 -6.70
N CYS A 111 17.77 33.79 -7.73
CA CYS A 111 19.20 33.50 -7.64
C CYS A 111 20.00 34.59 -8.34
N ILE A 112 20.62 35.48 -7.57
CA ILE A 112 21.34 36.65 -8.09
C ILE A 112 22.84 36.33 -8.16
N LYS A 113 23.42 36.51 -9.35
CA LYS A 113 24.86 36.31 -9.58
C LYS A 113 25.69 37.15 -8.59
N GLY A 114 26.57 36.49 -7.85
CA GLY A 114 27.47 37.12 -6.88
C GLY A 114 26.84 37.45 -5.52
N LYS A 115 25.53 37.24 -5.35
CA LYS A 115 24.84 37.41 -4.05
C LYS A 115 24.27 36.09 -3.52
N GLY A 116 23.95 35.14 -4.41
CA GLY A 116 23.37 33.85 -4.04
C GLY A 116 21.84 33.84 -4.17
N LEU A 117 21.20 33.02 -3.35
CA LEU A 117 19.77 32.93 -3.21
C LEU A 117 19.27 34.12 -2.38
N GLU A 118 18.33 34.87 -2.95
CA GLU A 118 17.66 35.99 -2.29
C GLU A 118 16.53 35.48 -1.39
N GLY A 119 16.35 36.13 -0.23
CA GLY A 119 15.33 35.80 0.76
C GLY A 119 15.82 34.89 1.88
N GLU A 120 14.89 34.59 2.79
CA GLU A 120 15.12 33.74 3.95
C GLU A 120 14.77 32.28 3.64
N PHE A 121 15.54 31.35 4.20
CA PHE A 121 15.34 29.92 4.06
C PHE A 121 15.37 29.22 5.40
N VAL A 122 14.70 28.06 5.47
CA VAL A 122 14.79 27.12 6.59
C VAL A 122 15.06 25.71 6.08
N TYR A 123 15.65 24.89 6.93
CA TYR A 123 15.76 23.45 6.67
C TYR A 123 14.43 22.75 6.95
N GLY A 124 14.08 21.80 6.09
CA GLY A 124 12.95 20.89 6.26
C GLY A 124 13.32 19.47 5.85
N TRP A 125 12.45 18.52 6.19
CA TRP A 125 12.58 17.13 5.79
C TRP A 125 11.29 16.63 5.16
N ASP A 126 11.38 16.21 3.89
CA ASP A 126 10.34 15.41 3.26
C ASP A 126 10.66 13.93 3.45
N GLY A 127 9.98 13.31 4.42
CA GLY A 127 10.29 11.96 4.87
C GLY A 127 11.73 11.83 5.37
N LYS A 128 12.61 11.30 4.51
CA LYS A 128 14.04 11.15 4.82
C LYS A 128 14.89 12.23 4.17
N ASP A 129 14.42 12.94 3.16
CA ASP A 129 15.26 13.80 2.35
C ASP A 129 15.28 15.22 2.90
N LEU A 130 16.48 15.81 2.93
CA LEU A 130 16.67 17.19 3.36
C LEU A 130 16.19 18.10 2.23
N VAL A 131 15.40 19.11 2.59
CA VAL A 131 15.00 20.20 1.70
C VAL A 131 15.37 21.54 2.32
N LEU A 132 15.87 22.46 1.49
CA LEU A 132 16.00 23.87 1.83
C LEU A 132 14.76 24.58 1.28
N MET A 133 14.01 25.23 2.17
CA MET A 133 12.71 25.80 1.85
C MET A 133 12.75 27.32 1.93
N PRO A 134 12.40 28.04 0.83
CA PRO A 134 12.22 29.50 0.87
C PRO A 134 11.04 29.86 1.77
N VAL A 135 11.21 30.84 2.64
CA VAL A 135 10.15 31.35 3.53
C VAL A 135 9.04 32.05 2.75
N GLU A 136 9.36 32.62 1.58
CA GLU A 136 8.40 33.27 0.69
C GLU A 136 7.58 32.30 -0.16
N SER A 137 7.88 30.99 -0.12
CA SER A 137 7.12 30.02 -0.90
C SER A 137 5.66 29.96 -0.44
N PRO A 138 4.70 29.73 -1.36
CA PRO A 138 3.28 29.69 -1.00
C PRO A 138 2.97 28.58 0.02
N ASP A 139 3.74 27.49 -0.03
CA ASP A 139 3.55 26.33 0.85
C ASP A 139 4.09 26.57 2.28
N TYR A 140 5.06 27.48 2.45
CA TYR A 140 5.74 27.68 3.73
C TYR A 140 4.76 28.03 4.86
N LYS A 141 3.74 28.85 4.57
CA LYS A 141 2.76 29.25 5.58
C LYS A 141 1.98 28.06 6.13
N GLU A 142 1.44 27.20 5.25
CA GLU A 142 0.68 26.01 5.65
C GLU A 142 1.58 25.01 6.38
N ILE A 143 2.79 24.78 5.87
CA ILE A 143 3.78 23.86 6.49
C ILE A 143 4.18 24.38 7.88
N SER A 144 4.42 25.69 8.02
CA SER A 144 4.80 26.31 9.28
C SER A 144 3.68 26.21 10.33
N GLU A 145 2.43 26.46 9.95
CA GLU A 145 1.28 26.27 10.84
C GLU A 145 1.12 24.82 11.28
N PHE A 146 1.27 23.86 10.36
CA PHE A 146 1.22 22.44 10.67
C PHE A 146 2.35 22.01 11.63
N ASN A 147 3.57 22.48 11.40
CA ASN A 147 4.71 22.18 12.26
C ASN A 147 4.55 22.77 13.66
N LYS A 148 3.91 23.94 13.83
CA LYS A 148 3.58 24.47 15.16
C LYS A 148 2.73 23.48 15.97
N ILE A 149 1.72 22.88 15.35
CA ILE A 149 0.86 21.87 15.99
C ILE A 149 1.68 20.63 16.38
N ILE A 150 2.56 20.15 15.49
CA ILE A 150 3.44 19.01 15.77
C ILE A 150 4.35 19.30 16.97
N HIS A 151 5.01 20.45 16.98
CA HIS A 151 5.94 20.85 18.05
C HIS A 151 5.24 21.10 19.39
N ASN A 152 3.97 21.50 19.38
CA ASN A 152 3.15 21.61 20.59
C ASN A 152 2.70 20.25 21.13
N ASN A 153 2.95 19.16 20.38
CA ASN A 153 2.54 17.81 20.72
C ASN A 153 1.02 17.72 20.98
N GLU A 154 0.25 18.51 20.24
CA GLU A 154 -1.21 18.51 20.30
C GLU A 154 -1.73 17.17 19.80
N CYS A 155 -2.64 16.58 20.56
CA CYS A 155 -3.24 15.31 20.18
C CYS A 155 -4.71 15.24 20.57
N VAL A 156 -5.50 14.63 19.69
CA VAL A 156 -6.90 14.34 19.92
C VAL A 156 -7.00 13.14 20.86
N LYS A 157 -7.70 13.30 21.98
CA LYS A 157 -7.89 12.22 22.95
C LYS A 157 -9.09 11.38 22.54
N ALA A 158 -9.08 10.11 22.96
CA ALA A 158 -10.17 9.16 22.66
C ALA A 158 -11.56 9.66 23.07
N LYS A 159 -11.64 10.42 24.18
CA LYS A 159 -12.89 10.98 24.72
C LYS A 159 -13.43 12.17 23.92
N ASP A 160 -12.60 12.78 23.09
CA ASP A 160 -12.94 13.96 22.31
C ASP A 160 -13.30 13.56 20.85
N LEU A 161 -13.39 12.25 20.58
CA LEU A 161 -13.79 11.72 19.28
C LEU A 161 -15.31 11.83 19.09
N ILE A 162 -15.69 12.35 17.93
CA ILE A 162 -17.08 12.54 17.51
C ILE A 162 -17.31 11.67 16.28
N ILE A 163 -18.35 10.83 16.32
CA ILE A 163 -18.69 9.93 15.23
C ILE A 163 -19.00 10.76 13.97
N GLY A 164 -18.38 10.39 12.85
CA GLY A 164 -18.51 11.06 11.57
C GLY A 164 -17.66 12.33 11.41
N ALA A 165 -16.99 12.80 12.46
CA ALA A 165 -16.09 13.94 12.38
C ALA A 165 -14.79 13.62 11.63
N THR A 166 -14.17 14.66 11.08
CA THR A 166 -12.93 14.58 10.30
C THR A 166 -11.74 15.09 11.10
N TYR A 167 -10.68 14.28 11.13
CA TYR A 167 -9.47 14.53 11.92
C TYR A 167 -8.23 14.62 11.03
N LEU A 168 -7.33 15.55 11.37
CA LEU A 168 -6.01 15.70 10.76
C LEU A 168 -5.03 14.76 11.42
N THR A 169 -4.28 14.01 10.62
CA THR A 169 -3.15 13.20 11.11
C THR A 169 -1.84 13.96 11.08
N LYS A 170 -0.84 13.47 11.83
CA LYS A 170 0.56 13.92 11.77
C LYS A 170 1.22 13.75 10.39
N ASP A 171 0.61 12.94 9.51
CA ASP A 171 1.07 12.69 8.15
C ASP A 171 0.33 13.60 7.15
N ASN A 172 -0.37 14.63 7.65
CA ASN A 172 -1.16 15.61 6.90
C ASN A 172 -2.30 14.98 6.05
N GLU A 173 -2.91 13.90 6.56
CA GLU A 173 -4.06 13.23 5.97
C GLU A 173 -5.34 13.51 6.75
N ASN A 174 -6.49 13.54 6.05
CA ASN A 174 -7.81 13.69 6.67
C ASN A 174 -8.48 12.33 6.82
N TRP A 175 -8.83 11.96 8.06
CA TRP A 175 -9.44 10.67 8.38
C TRP A 175 -10.79 10.90 9.03
N ILE A 176 -11.79 10.08 8.69
CA ILE A 176 -13.14 10.17 9.28
C ILE A 176 -13.26 9.13 10.39
N TYR A 177 -13.69 9.54 11.58
CA TYR A 177 -13.91 8.58 12.67
C TYR A 177 -15.24 7.87 12.50
N MET A 178 -15.20 6.54 12.36
CA MET A 178 -16.39 5.72 12.09
C MET A 178 -17.13 5.31 13.35
N GLY A 179 -16.40 5.15 14.46
CA GLY A 179 -16.96 4.69 15.74
C GLY A 179 -16.07 3.65 16.42
N LYS A 180 -16.62 3.03 17.47
CA LYS A 180 -15.91 2.00 18.24
C LYS A 180 -16.66 0.67 18.19
N PHE A 181 -16.17 -0.25 17.38
CA PHE A 181 -16.84 -1.51 17.05
C PHE A 181 -15.91 -2.69 17.24
N ASP A 182 -16.49 -3.88 17.39
CA ASP A 182 -15.72 -5.12 17.49
C ASP A 182 -14.92 -5.39 16.20
N VAL A 183 -13.82 -6.12 16.36
CA VAL A 183 -12.97 -6.57 15.27
C VAL A 183 -12.83 -8.09 15.33
N TYR A 184 -12.86 -8.74 14.18
CA TYR A 184 -12.79 -10.20 14.06
C TYR A 184 -11.56 -10.60 13.23
N ASP A 185 -10.80 -11.57 13.74
CA ASP A 185 -9.54 -12.00 13.13
C ASP A 185 -9.74 -13.25 12.28
N ARG A 186 -9.63 -13.08 10.96
CA ARG A 186 -9.76 -14.16 9.98
C ARG A 186 -8.74 -15.29 10.13
N TYR A 187 -7.58 -15.03 10.72
CA TYR A 187 -6.51 -16.02 10.90
C TYR A 187 -6.69 -16.83 12.19
N GLU A 188 -7.45 -16.30 13.15
CA GLU A 188 -7.85 -17.00 14.38
C GLU A 188 -9.31 -17.48 14.31
N ASN A 189 -9.73 -18.01 13.16
CA ASN A 189 -11.09 -18.52 12.96
C ASN A 189 -12.18 -17.51 13.37
N TRP A 190 -12.03 -16.26 12.91
CA TRP A 190 -12.96 -15.16 13.18
C TRP A 190 -13.15 -14.86 14.65
N LYS A 191 -12.11 -15.07 15.47
CA LYS A 191 -12.15 -14.72 16.89
C LYS A 191 -12.32 -13.22 17.07
N ASN A 192 -13.27 -12.84 17.93
CA ASN A 192 -13.49 -11.45 18.32
C ASN A 192 -12.30 -10.93 19.16
N LYS A 193 -11.68 -9.84 18.71
CA LYS A 193 -10.54 -9.15 19.35
C LYS A 193 -10.97 -7.98 20.25
N GLY A 194 -12.28 -7.76 20.37
CA GLY A 194 -12.92 -6.70 21.12
C GLY A 194 -13.01 -5.40 20.34
N LYS A 195 -13.45 -4.35 21.03
CA LYS A 195 -13.75 -3.05 20.43
C LYS A 195 -12.52 -2.26 20.04
N HIS A 196 -12.42 -1.88 18.78
CA HIS A 196 -11.40 -1.01 18.21
C HIS A 196 -12.00 0.33 17.76
N PHE A 197 -11.17 1.37 17.68
CA PHE A 197 -11.51 2.65 17.06
C PHE A 197 -11.33 2.53 15.55
N TRP A 198 -12.40 2.69 14.79
CA TRP A 198 -12.40 2.57 13.33
C TRP A 198 -12.31 3.94 12.67
N PHE A 199 -11.46 4.06 11.66
CA PHE A 199 -11.26 5.27 10.88
C PHE A 199 -11.29 4.94 9.39
N TRP A 200 -11.84 5.86 8.59
CA TRP A 200 -11.79 5.80 7.14
C TRP A 200 -10.68 6.71 6.60
N LYS A 201 -9.77 6.13 5.81
CA LYS A 201 -8.62 6.83 5.22
C LYS A 201 -8.94 7.47 3.84
N GLY A 202 -10.14 7.25 3.32
CA GLY A 202 -10.51 7.67 1.95
C GLY A 202 -10.55 6.52 0.95
N SER A 203 -9.79 5.46 1.18
CA SER A 203 -9.72 4.26 0.31
C SER A 203 -9.92 2.94 1.06
N TYR A 204 -9.50 2.86 2.32
CA TYR A 204 -9.66 1.67 3.16
C TYR A 204 -9.89 2.07 4.62
N PHE A 205 -10.32 1.10 5.44
CA PHE A 205 -10.50 1.26 6.87
C PHE A 205 -9.23 0.91 7.63
N GLU A 206 -8.96 1.70 8.65
CA GLU A 206 -7.90 1.45 9.61
C GLU A 206 -8.52 1.40 11.00
N HIS A 207 -8.10 0.46 11.84
CA HIS A 207 -8.61 0.38 13.20
C HIS A 207 -7.52 0.15 14.24
N TYR A 208 -7.77 0.67 15.45
CA TYR A 208 -6.82 0.53 16.56
C TYR A 208 -7.53 0.07 17.84
N ARG A 209 -6.94 -0.91 18.54
CA ARG A 209 -7.45 -1.36 19.84
C ARG A 209 -7.43 -0.24 20.89
N SER A 210 -6.39 0.58 20.86
CA SER A 210 -6.22 1.77 21.68
C SER A 210 -5.87 2.96 20.78
N MET A 211 -6.23 4.17 21.20
CA MET A 211 -5.96 5.35 20.39
C MET A 211 -4.44 5.54 20.21
N PRO A 212 -3.96 5.63 18.95
CA PRO A 212 -2.55 5.81 18.67
C PRO A 212 -2.09 7.17 19.20
N LYS A 213 -1.01 7.15 20.00
CA LYS A 213 -0.41 8.38 20.54
C LYS A 213 0.12 9.25 19.40
N ASN A 214 -0.20 10.54 19.45
CA ASN A 214 0.30 11.58 18.54
C ASN A 214 -0.01 11.33 17.05
N LYS A 215 -0.99 10.48 16.72
CA LYS A 215 -1.38 10.26 15.32
C LYS A 215 -2.37 11.31 14.84
N PHE A 216 -3.41 11.56 15.61
CA PHE A 216 -4.45 12.55 15.29
C PHE A 216 -4.16 13.82 16.08
N ILE A 217 -3.91 14.92 15.38
CA ILE A 217 -3.39 16.15 15.97
C ILE A 217 -4.46 17.23 16.10
N LYS A 218 -5.49 17.21 15.25
CA LYS A 218 -6.54 18.24 15.23
C LYS A 218 -7.86 17.71 14.69
N CYS A 219 -8.99 18.18 15.24
CA CYS A 219 -10.30 18.03 14.62
C CYS A 219 -10.48 19.16 13.58
N ILE A 220 -10.73 18.79 12.33
CA ILE A 220 -10.89 19.75 11.22
C ILE A 220 -12.35 20.15 11.07
N ASP A 221 -13.24 19.17 11.20
CA ASP A 221 -14.67 19.34 11.11
C ASP A 221 -15.33 18.41 12.12
N ASP A 222 -16.04 19.00 13.08
CA ASP A 222 -16.75 18.30 14.15
C ASP A 222 -18.14 17.81 13.72
N LYS A 223 -18.59 18.22 12.52
CA LYS A 223 -19.86 17.78 11.95
C LYS A 223 -19.72 16.38 11.36
N CYS A 224 -20.84 15.67 11.32
CA CYS A 224 -20.91 14.40 10.62
C CYS A 224 -20.67 14.61 9.13
N ASN A 225 -19.67 13.92 8.59
CA ASN A 225 -19.33 13.98 7.18
C ASN A 225 -20.53 13.52 6.32
N GLU A 226 -20.82 14.24 5.24
CA GLU A 226 -21.95 13.93 4.34
C GLU A 226 -21.88 12.52 3.76
N LYS A 227 -20.66 11.98 3.57
CA LYS A 227 -20.42 10.63 3.03
C LYS A 227 -20.42 9.55 4.10
N TYR A 228 -20.69 9.88 5.37
CA TYR A 228 -20.59 8.93 6.47
C TYR A 228 -21.45 7.69 6.25
N ALA A 229 -22.70 7.85 5.79
CA ALA A 229 -23.59 6.73 5.52
C ALA A 229 -23.04 5.79 4.45
N ASP A 230 -22.56 6.34 3.33
CA ASP A 230 -21.96 5.56 2.23
C ASP A 230 -20.67 4.84 2.67
N ILE A 231 -19.89 5.47 3.55
CA ILE A 231 -18.68 4.87 4.11
C ILE A 231 -19.08 3.77 5.10
N PHE A 232 -20.10 4.00 5.93
CA PHE A 232 -20.57 3.00 6.88
C PHE A 232 -21.11 1.75 6.17
N ASP A 233 -21.80 1.92 5.04
CA ASP A 233 -22.20 0.81 4.18
C ASP A 233 -21.00 -0.05 3.76
N LYS A 234 -19.89 0.58 3.36
CA LYS A 234 -18.64 -0.14 3.04
C LYS A 234 -18.05 -0.84 4.26
N LEU A 235 -18.06 -0.20 5.42
CA LEU A 235 -17.56 -0.78 6.68
C LEU A 235 -18.31 -2.06 7.01
N GLU A 236 -19.63 -2.08 6.84
CA GLU A 236 -20.43 -3.27 7.10
C GLU A 236 -20.08 -4.44 6.17
N GLY A 237 -19.50 -4.18 4.99
CA GLY A 237 -18.98 -5.19 4.07
C GLY A 237 -17.59 -5.72 4.42
N GLU A 238 -16.91 -5.16 5.42
CA GLU A 238 -15.59 -5.60 5.84
C GLU A 238 -15.68 -6.86 6.72
N SER A 239 -14.93 -7.90 6.36
CA SER A 239 -14.94 -9.16 7.13
C SER A 239 -14.32 -9.04 8.53
N GLU A 240 -13.52 -8.00 8.76
CA GLU A 240 -12.98 -7.69 10.08
C GLU A 240 -14.01 -6.96 10.95
N TYR A 241 -15.03 -6.32 10.37
CA TYR A 241 -16.13 -5.69 11.11
C TYR A 241 -17.25 -6.70 11.41
N SER A 242 -17.65 -7.49 10.42
CA SER A 242 -18.60 -8.58 10.58
C SER A 242 -17.94 -9.87 10.08
N PRO A 243 -17.78 -10.91 10.92
CA PRO A 243 -17.09 -12.12 10.52
C PRO A 243 -17.87 -12.88 9.45
N TYR A 244 -17.16 -13.71 8.70
CA TYR A 244 -17.80 -14.69 7.81
C TYR A 244 -18.64 -15.68 8.62
N ASP A 245 -19.83 -16.02 8.10
CA ASP A 245 -20.75 -16.98 8.70
C ASP A 245 -21.08 -18.08 7.68
N SER A 246 -20.47 -19.26 7.85
CA SER A 246 -20.66 -20.40 6.96
C SER A 246 -22.08 -20.96 6.98
N SER A 247 -22.87 -20.70 8.05
CA SER A 247 -24.27 -21.15 8.11
C SER A 247 -25.18 -20.40 7.13
N LYS A 248 -24.70 -19.27 6.59
CA LYS A 248 -25.40 -18.41 5.63
C LYS A 248 -24.90 -18.59 4.20
N ASP A 249 -24.08 -19.60 3.93
CA ASP A 249 -23.60 -19.87 2.59
C ASP A 249 -24.75 -20.36 1.70
N GLU A 250 -24.89 -19.75 0.52
CA GLU A 250 -25.96 -20.05 -0.43
C GLU A 250 -25.37 -20.51 -1.77
N TYR A 251 -25.95 -21.54 -2.36
CA TYR A 251 -25.64 -21.93 -3.73
C TYR A 251 -26.45 -21.06 -4.69
N LYS A 252 -25.75 -20.31 -5.55
CA LYS A 252 -26.36 -19.49 -6.61
C LYS A 252 -25.91 -20.00 -7.97
N TYR A 253 -26.80 -19.93 -8.95
CA TYR A 253 -26.46 -20.22 -10.34
C TYR A 253 -25.75 -19.02 -10.97
N PHE A 254 -24.79 -19.28 -11.84
CA PHE A 254 -24.24 -18.24 -12.70
C PHE A 254 -25.28 -17.81 -13.74
N THR A 255 -25.27 -16.53 -14.09
CA THR A 255 -25.76 -16.11 -15.41
C THR A 255 -24.72 -16.43 -16.48
N LEU A 256 -25.13 -16.54 -17.74
CA LEU A 256 -24.20 -16.83 -18.84
C LEU A 256 -23.09 -15.76 -18.94
N ASP A 257 -23.44 -14.49 -18.75
CA ASP A 257 -22.50 -13.37 -18.80
C ASP A 257 -21.50 -13.40 -17.64
N GLU A 258 -21.94 -13.77 -16.43
CA GLU A 258 -21.03 -13.97 -15.30
C GLU A 258 -20.11 -15.18 -15.52
N PHE A 259 -20.64 -16.26 -16.10
CA PHE A 259 -19.86 -17.47 -16.35
C PHE A 259 -18.77 -17.22 -17.42
N LYS A 260 -19.06 -16.37 -18.42
CA LYS A 260 -18.08 -15.95 -19.44
C LYS A 260 -16.95 -15.10 -18.90
N LYS A 261 -17.15 -14.39 -17.78
CA LYS A 261 -16.12 -13.61 -17.09
C LYS A 261 -15.20 -14.59 -16.33
N GLY A 262 -14.27 -15.19 -17.06
CA GLY A 262 -13.25 -16.08 -16.50
C GLY A 262 -12.31 -15.38 -15.51
N ASP A 263 -11.47 -16.16 -14.84
CA ASP A 263 -10.40 -15.61 -14.01
C ASP A 263 -9.23 -15.07 -14.86
N TYR A 264 -8.20 -14.52 -14.19
CA TYR A 264 -6.99 -13.99 -14.84
C TYR A 264 -6.26 -14.99 -15.77
N TRP A 265 -6.53 -16.29 -15.66
CA TRP A 265 -5.94 -17.37 -16.47
C TRP A 265 -6.91 -17.95 -17.49
N GLU A 266 -8.06 -17.28 -17.71
CA GLU A 266 -9.17 -17.76 -18.54
C GLU A 266 -9.70 -19.14 -18.11
N ARG A 267 -9.49 -19.50 -16.84
CA ARG A 267 -10.05 -20.70 -16.22
C ARG A 267 -11.32 -20.30 -15.48
N ILE A 268 -12.31 -21.17 -15.52
CA ILE A 268 -13.55 -20.98 -14.79
C ILE A 268 -13.74 -22.19 -13.90
N ARG A 269 -13.66 -21.97 -12.59
CA ARG A 269 -14.03 -22.97 -11.60
C ARG A 269 -15.51 -22.79 -11.27
N PHE A 270 -16.26 -23.88 -11.17
CA PHE A 270 -17.69 -23.85 -10.86
C PHE A 270 -18.14 -25.14 -10.19
N ILE A 271 -19.32 -25.10 -9.58
CA ILE A 271 -19.98 -26.26 -8.98
C ILE A 271 -21.10 -26.72 -9.93
N SER A 272 -21.29 -28.02 -10.08
CA SER A 272 -22.42 -28.56 -10.85
C SER A 272 -22.96 -29.82 -10.19
N GLU A 273 -24.27 -30.00 -10.34
CA GLU A 273 -25.05 -31.16 -9.85
C GLU A 273 -25.31 -32.22 -10.93
N TYR A 274 -24.58 -32.14 -12.06
CA TYR A 274 -24.77 -33.03 -13.20
C TYR A 274 -24.82 -34.52 -12.84
N TYR A 275 -23.98 -34.94 -11.89
CA TYR A 275 -23.90 -36.34 -11.44
C TYR A 275 -24.93 -36.63 -10.33
N SER A 276 -26.16 -36.93 -10.74
CA SER A 276 -27.23 -37.42 -9.86
C SER A 276 -27.60 -36.44 -8.74
N GLY A 277 -27.51 -35.13 -8.99
CA GLY A 277 -27.80 -34.11 -7.97
C GLY A 277 -26.67 -33.87 -6.97
N ASN A 278 -25.56 -34.60 -7.07
CA ASN A 278 -24.41 -34.39 -6.18
C ASN A 278 -23.57 -33.22 -6.68
N LYS A 279 -23.21 -32.31 -5.77
CA LYS A 279 -22.41 -31.13 -6.05
C LYS A 279 -20.94 -31.50 -6.19
N TYR A 280 -20.39 -31.33 -7.39
CA TYR A 280 -18.96 -31.49 -7.65
C TYR A 280 -18.34 -30.20 -8.18
N VAL A 281 -17.06 -30.01 -7.88
CA VAL A 281 -16.28 -28.87 -8.39
C VAL A 281 -15.65 -29.24 -9.72
N PHE A 282 -15.79 -28.35 -10.69
CA PHE A 282 -15.23 -28.47 -12.03
C PHE A 282 -14.38 -27.25 -12.37
N GLU A 283 -13.43 -27.43 -13.28
CA GLU A 283 -12.55 -26.37 -13.78
C GLU A 283 -12.47 -26.47 -15.31
N THR A 284 -12.72 -25.35 -15.99
CA THR A 284 -12.54 -25.26 -17.45
C THR A 284 -11.08 -24.99 -17.80
N TYR A 285 -10.68 -25.49 -18.96
CA TYR A 285 -9.39 -25.21 -19.55
C TYR A 285 -9.58 -24.83 -21.02
N LYS A 286 -9.23 -23.59 -21.35
CA LYS A 286 -9.34 -23.07 -22.70
C LYS A 286 -8.36 -23.75 -23.66
N ARG A 287 -8.82 -23.99 -24.88
CA ARG A 287 -8.08 -24.47 -26.04
C ARG A 287 -8.18 -23.42 -27.15
N ASP A 288 -7.59 -23.71 -28.30
CA ASP A 288 -7.69 -22.83 -29.47
C ASP A 288 -9.17 -22.56 -29.82
N ASP A 289 -9.43 -21.38 -30.39
CA ASP A 289 -10.75 -20.97 -30.89
C ASP A 289 -11.89 -20.86 -29.84
N ASN A 290 -11.57 -20.46 -28.59
CA ASN A 290 -12.56 -20.31 -27.50
C ASN A 290 -13.33 -21.59 -27.16
N LEU A 291 -12.73 -22.75 -27.43
CA LEU A 291 -13.25 -24.04 -27.00
C LEU A 291 -12.62 -24.44 -25.67
N TYR A 292 -13.35 -25.24 -24.89
CA TYR A 292 -12.98 -25.60 -23.53
C TYR A 292 -13.06 -27.11 -23.32
N ILE A 293 -12.13 -27.62 -22.53
CA ILE A 293 -12.25 -28.94 -21.90
C ILE A 293 -12.51 -28.76 -20.42
N ILE A 294 -13.08 -29.79 -19.77
CA ILE A 294 -13.46 -29.73 -18.36
C ILE A 294 -12.73 -30.80 -17.57
N TYR A 295 -12.32 -30.41 -16.37
CA TYR A 295 -11.80 -31.30 -15.35
C TYR A 295 -12.72 -31.30 -14.16
N LYS A 296 -12.99 -32.47 -13.59
CA LYS A 296 -13.56 -32.62 -12.26
C LYS A 296 -12.41 -32.52 -11.25
N ILE A 297 -12.57 -31.67 -10.25
CA ILE A 297 -11.60 -31.53 -9.16
C ILE A 297 -11.94 -32.55 -8.07
N GLN A 298 -10.95 -33.32 -7.64
CA GLN A 298 -11.05 -34.29 -6.55
C GLN A 298 -9.95 -34.02 -5.53
N MET A 299 -10.23 -34.28 -4.26
CA MET A 299 -9.24 -34.14 -3.18
C MET A 299 -8.64 -35.51 -2.89
N GLU A 300 -7.32 -35.64 -3.04
CA GLU A 300 -6.57 -36.82 -2.64
C GLU A 300 -5.67 -36.51 -1.45
N TYR A 301 -5.43 -37.51 -0.59
CA TYR A 301 -4.56 -37.37 0.58
C TYR A 301 -3.27 -38.14 0.35
N MET A 302 -2.17 -37.42 0.18
CA MET A 302 -0.82 -37.98 0.13
C MET A 302 -0.12 -37.80 1.49
N HIS A 303 1.04 -38.42 1.66
CA HIS A 303 1.83 -38.36 2.90
C HIS A 303 2.33 -36.94 3.28
N TYR A 304 2.36 -35.99 2.33
CA TYR A 304 2.69 -34.58 2.59
C TYR A 304 1.46 -33.67 2.73
N GLY A 305 0.25 -34.23 2.72
CA GLY A 305 -1.01 -33.49 2.87
C GLY A 305 -1.97 -33.64 1.69
N PRO A 306 -3.09 -32.90 1.72
CA PRO A 306 -4.11 -32.94 0.69
C PRO A 306 -3.66 -32.26 -0.61
N TYR A 307 -4.01 -32.83 -1.76
CA TYR A 307 -3.75 -32.27 -3.10
C TYR A 307 -5.00 -32.36 -3.99
N GLU A 308 -5.17 -31.36 -4.86
CA GLU A 308 -6.27 -31.31 -5.84
C GLU A 308 -5.90 -32.11 -7.11
N GLU A 309 -6.49 -33.28 -7.29
CA GLU A 309 -6.41 -34.04 -8.53
C GLU A 309 -7.41 -33.50 -9.58
N ARG A 310 -6.95 -33.37 -10.83
CA ARG A 310 -7.77 -32.94 -11.98
C ARG A 310 -8.07 -34.13 -12.87
N VAL A 311 -9.29 -34.65 -12.79
CA VAL A 311 -9.74 -35.78 -13.61
C VAL A 311 -10.46 -35.24 -14.84
N LYS A 312 -9.95 -35.55 -16.04
CA LYS A 312 -10.58 -35.09 -17.29
C LYS A 312 -11.96 -35.71 -17.44
N VAL A 313 -12.97 -34.89 -17.67
CA VAL A 313 -14.34 -35.34 -17.93
C VAL A 313 -14.38 -36.02 -19.30
N THR A 314 -14.93 -37.23 -19.40
CA THR A 314 -14.98 -38.01 -20.67
C THR A 314 -16.32 -38.70 -20.92
N ASP A 315 -17.32 -38.32 -20.16
CA ASP A 315 -18.63 -38.96 -20.02
C ASP A 315 -19.79 -37.95 -20.10
N ILE A 316 -19.52 -36.64 -19.96
CA ILE A 316 -20.53 -35.57 -20.08
C ILE A 316 -20.61 -35.05 -21.52
N PHE A 317 -19.46 -34.85 -22.18
CA PHE A 317 -19.37 -34.23 -23.50
C PHE A 317 -18.82 -35.21 -24.54
N PRO A 318 -18.98 -34.93 -25.84
CA PRO A 318 -18.44 -35.76 -26.91
C PRO A 318 -16.95 -36.03 -26.74
N THR A 319 -16.52 -37.24 -27.13
CA THR A 319 -15.14 -37.69 -26.97
C THR A 319 -14.59 -38.30 -28.24
N THR A 320 -13.28 -38.20 -28.43
CA THR A 320 -12.52 -38.95 -29.41
C THR A 320 -11.58 -39.92 -28.71
N SER A 321 -11.37 -41.09 -29.30
CA SER A 321 -10.31 -42.01 -28.88
C SER A 321 -9.04 -41.72 -29.66
N LYS A 322 -7.88 -41.85 -29.01
CA LYS A 322 -6.57 -41.89 -29.67
C LYS A 322 -5.76 -43.06 -29.13
N MET A 323 -5.11 -43.79 -30.03
CA MET A 323 -4.11 -44.78 -29.64
C MET A 323 -2.84 -44.06 -29.22
N VAL A 324 -2.41 -44.27 -27.98
CA VAL A 324 -1.17 -43.71 -27.44
C VAL A 324 -0.25 -44.84 -26.99
N LYS A 325 1.05 -44.65 -27.20
CA LYS A 325 2.06 -45.58 -26.69
C LYS A 325 2.11 -45.47 -25.17
N SER A 326 1.86 -46.57 -24.46
CA SER A 326 2.04 -46.61 -23.01
C SER A 326 3.51 -46.34 -22.67
N ASN A 327 3.80 -45.40 -21.77
CA ASN A 327 5.16 -45.19 -21.23
C ASN A 327 5.54 -46.19 -20.12
N ARG A 328 4.71 -47.23 -19.90
CA ARG A 328 4.94 -48.30 -18.91
C ARG A 328 4.95 -49.66 -19.59
N TYR A 329 5.96 -50.47 -19.30
CA TYR A 329 6.10 -51.86 -19.76
C TYR A 329 4.80 -52.64 -19.42
N PRO A 330 4.16 -53.32 -20.38
CA PRO A 330 4.72 -53.84 -21.65
C PRO A 330 4.76 -52.88 -22.85
N TYR A 331 4.58 -51.56 -22.67
CA TYR A 331 4.57 -50.55 -23.75
C TYR A 331 3.52 -50.83 -24.85
N ASN A 332 2.44 -51.52 -24.49
CA ASN A 332 1.33 -51.76 -25.40
C ASN A 332 0.63 -50.44 -25.74
N ASP A 333 0.18 -50.31 -26.98
CA ASP A 333 -0.68 -49.20 -27.37
C ASP A 333 -1.96 -49.26 -26.53
N LYS A 334 -2.31 -48.13 -25.91
CA LYS A 334 -3.51 -47.98 -25.11
C LYS A 334 -4.43 -47.00 -25.81
N GLU A 335 -5.70 -47.35 -25.89
CA GLU A 335 -6.73 -46.42 -26.31
C GLU A 335 -7.02 -45.43 -25.16
N GLU A 336 -6.72 -44.16 -25.38
CA GLU A 336 -7.08 -43.08 -24.46
C GLU A 336 -8.26 -42.28 -24.99
N LYS A 337 -9.26 -42.11 -24.12
CA LYS A 337 -10.47 -41.32 -24.40
C LYS A 337 -10.21 -39.86 -24.03
N HIS A 338 -10.49 -38.95 -24.95
CA HIS A 338 -10.31 -37.52 -24.75
C HIS A 338 -11.59 -36.76 -25.11
N MET A 339 -12.02 -35.87 -24.21
CA MET A 339 -13.06 -34.89 -24.51
C MET A 339 -12.71 -34.05 -25.74
N ILE A 340 -13.67 -33.93 -26.66
CA ILE A 340 -13.66 -32.96 -27.75
C ILE A 340 -14.00 -31.60 -27.12
N PRO A 341 -13.16 -30.56 -27.30
CA PRO A 341 -13.43 -29.23 -26.75
C PRO A 341 -14.80 -28.68 -27.19
N VAL A 342 -15.51 -28.04 -26.28
CA VAL A 342 -16.87 -27.50 -26.48
C VAL A 342 -16.94 -25.99 -26.17
N THR A 343 -17.98 -25.30 -26.62
CA THR A 343 -18.14 -23.87 -26.31
C THR A 343 -18.57 -23.64 -24.86
N ILE A 344 -18.35 -22.43 -24.35
CA ILE A 344 -18.76 -22.09 -22.98
C ILE A 344 -20.28 -22.14 -22.78
N GLU A 345 -21.06 -21.83 -23.82
CA GLU A 345 -22.52 -21.93 -23.84
C GLU A 345 -22.98 -23.38 -23.68
N GLN A 346 -22.34 -24.32 -24.40
CA GLN A 346 -22.65 -25.74 -24.26
C GLN A 346 -22.39 -26.24 -22.84
N ILE A 347 -21.31 -25.77 -22.21
CA ILE A 347 -21.00 -26.07 -20.81
C ILE A 347 -22.08 -25.51 -19.89
N PHE A 348 -22.44 -24.24 -20.09
CA PHE A 348 -23.44 -23.54 -19.27
C PHE A 348 -24.80 -24.24 -19.31
N GLU A 349 -25.29 -24.56 -20.51
CA GLU A 349 -26.58 -25.22 -20.72
C GLU A 349 -26.61 -26.64 -20.15
N THR A 350 -25.54 -27.40 -20.36
CA THR A 350 -25.47 -28.81 -19.95
C THR A 350 -25.26 -28.96 -18.45
N MET A 351 -24.33 -28.20 -17.87
CA MET A 351 -23.88 -28.40 -16.50
C MET A 351 -24.52 -27.45 -15.48
N LYS A 352 -25.21 -26.40 -15.92
CA LYS A 352 -25.91 -25.42 -15.04
C LYS A 352 -24.98 -24.93 -13.90
N PRO A 353 -23.90 -24.21 -14.24
CA PRO A 353 -22.83 -23.89 -13.30
C PRO A 353 -23.34 -23.05 -12.12
N MET A 354 -22.82 -23.37 -10.94
CA MET A 354 -23.13 -22.72 -9.67
C MET A 354 -21.86 -22.24 -8.95
N TYR A 355 -22.05 -21.35 -8.00
CA TYR A 355 -21.06 -20.94 -7.02
C TYR A 355 -21.69 -20.84 -5.63
N ILE A 356 -20.84 -20.82 -4.60
CA ILE A 356 -21.22 -20.52 -3.23
C ILE A 356 -21.06 -19.00 -3.04
N GLN A 357 -22.17 -18.32 -2.78
CA GLN A 357 -22.16 -16.95 -2.28
C GLN A 357 -21.95 -17.01 -0.76
N LYS A 358 -20.79 -16.55 -0.31
CA LYS A 358 -20.46 -16.46 1.12
C LYS A 358 -21.01 -15.17 1.70
N HIS A 359 -21.56 -15.24 2.90
CA HIS A 359 -22.13 -14.10 3.61
C HIS A 359 -21.40 -13.83 4.92
N LEU A 360 -21.46 -12.56 5.34
CA LEU A 360 -21.04 -12.13 6.66
C LEU A 360 -22.16 -12.36 7.68
N ALA A 361 -21.81 -12.37 8.97
CA ALA A 361 -22.77 -12.54 10.06
C ALA A 361 -23.89 -11.48 10.07
N ASN A 362 -23.63 -10.26 9.58
CA ASN A 362 -24.65 -9.22 9.39
C ASN A 362 -25.53 -9.41 8.14
N GLY A 363 -25.30 -10.47 7.35
CA GLY A 363 -26.08 -10.80 6.15
C GLY A 363 -25.56 -10.17 4.85
N ARG A 364 -24.51 -9.34 4.89
CA ARG A 364 -23.93 -8.78 3.66
C ARG A 364 -23.17 -9.84 2.87
N GLU A 365 -23.13 -9.66 1.55
CA GLU A 365 -22.34 -10.49 0.65
C GLU A 365 -20.84 -10.29 0.93
N TYR A 366 -20.10 -11.39 1.11
CA TYR A 366 -18.66 -11.36 1.37
C TYR A 366 -17.84 -11.65 0.11
N LYS A 367 -17.97 -12.87 -0.42
CA LYS A 367 -17.22 -13.32 -1.59
C LYS A 367 -17.88 -14.51 -2.26
N ARG A 368 -17.60 -14.67 -3.55
CA ARG A 368 -17.94 -15.89 -4.30
C ARG A 368 -16.85 -16.95 -4.09
N SER A 369 -17.25 -18.20 -3.99
CA SER A 369 -16.34 -19.34 -3.85
C SER A 369 -16.88 -20.57 -4.55
N THR A 370 -15.99 -21.50 -4.88
CA THR A 370 -16.34 -22.82 -5.43
C THR A 370 -15.80 -23.94 -4.55
N LYS A 371 -15.27 -23.59 -3.36
CA LYS A 371 -14.82 -24.55 -2.35
C LYS A 371 -15.82 -24.55 -1.20
N SER A 372 -16.47 -25.68 -0.99
CA SER A 372 -17.15 -25.95 0.28
C SER A 372 -16.10 -26.02 1.38
N ASN A 373 -16.43 -25.50 2.57
CA ASN A 373 -15.57 -25.60 3.75
C ASN A 373 -15.81 -26.90 4.54
N GLU A 374 -16.62 -27.83 4.00
CA GLU A 374 -16.90 -29.14 4.58
C GLU A 374 -15.82 -30.18 4.25
#